data_AF-A0A660XP24-F1
#
_entry.id   AF-A0A660XP24-F1
#
_cell.length_a   1.000
_cell.length_b   1.000
_cell.length_c   1.000
_cell.angle_alpha   90.00
_cell.angle_beta   90.00
_cell.angle_gamma   90.00
#
_symmetry.space_group_name_H-M   'P 1'
#
loop_
_entity.id
_entity.type
_entity.pdbx_description
1 polymer ?
#
loop_
_entity_poly.entity_id
_entity_poly.type
_entity_poly.pdbx_seq_one_letter_code
_entity_poly.pdbx_strand_id
1 'polypeptide(L)'
;MNKISVMDIVKSRGELLKQFNETNQVLNNPDKILVNAHRGLDALQSGSNLPTAQDEVKMVFFTRPQLNLRSSQLLRSNDLIPYLSDDKNSVERYVRMMLDPRLSFGDHTQAKLTSDLVDDMNPFIPIMSNALISLSGWPDTVVPTYTSKPGIKKETITLMDGGTDIFSDFDLEASFQNVVGEAILKMVNV
;
A
#
# COMPACT_ATOMS: atom_id res chain seq x y z
N MET A 1 -19.24 8.91 -53.80
CA MET A 1 -18.77 7.72 -53.05
C MET A 1 -17.24 7.73 -53.10
N ASN A 2 -16.58 8.26 -52.06
CA ASN A 2 -15.11 8.25 -52.01
C ASN A 2 -14.63 6.83 -51.73
N LYS A 3 -13.88 6.25 -52.67
CA LYS A 3 -13.18 4.98 -52.45
C LYS A 3 -12.02 5.25 -51.48
N ILE A 4 -12.20 4.84 -50.23
CA ILE A 4 -11.09 4.79 -49.25
C ILE A 4 -10.09 3.77 -49.79
N SER A 5 -8.86 4.21 -50.07
CA SER A 5 -7.81 3.35 -50.57
C SER A 5 -7.30 2.44 -49.45
N VAL A 6 -7.00 1.18 -49.76
CA VAL A 6 -6.40 0.24 -48.80
C VAL A 6 -5.10 0.79 -48.20
N MET A 7 -4.37 1.62 -48.95
CA MET A 7 -3.17 2.30 -48.45
C MET A 7 -3.46 3.30 -47.32
N ASP A 8 -4.63 3.95 -47.30
CA ASP A 8 -4.98 4.91 -46.25
C ASP A 8 -5.30 4.19 -44.93
N ILE A 9 -5.91 3.00 -45.02
CA ILE A 9 -6.16 2.14 -43.86
C ILE A 9 -4.84 1.60 -43.30
N VAL A 10 -3.89 1.21 -44.15
CA VAL A 10 -2.58 0.71 -43.71
C VAL A 10 -1.74 1.80 -43.05
N LYS A 11 -1.78 3.04 -43.56
CA LYS A 11 -1.11 4.18 -42.93
C LYS A 11 -1.73 4.53 -41.57
N SER A 12 -3.05 4.63 -41.49
CA SER A 12 -3.77 4.88 -40.23
C SER A 12 -3.49 3.78 -39.19
N ARG A 13 -3.46 2.51 -39.61
CA ARG A 13 -3.08 1.39 -38.72
C ARG A 13 -1.62 1.48 -38.25
N GLY A 14 -0.69 1.90 -39.11
CA GLY A 14 0.71 2.11 -38.75
C GLY A 14 0.91 3.23 -37.74
N GLU A 15 0.14 4.31 -37.83
CA GLU A 15 0.15 5.41 -36.86
C GLU A 15 -0.46 5.01 -35.52
N LEU A 16 -1.58 4.26 -35.53
CA LEU A 16 -2.17 3.69 -34.33
C LEU A 16 -1.23 2.72 -33.61
N LEU A 17 -0.48 1.91 -34.35
CA LEU A 17 0.52 1.00 -33.77
C LEU A 17 1.71 1.75 -33.16
N LYS A 18 2.11 2.89 -33.73
CA LYS A 18 3.15 3.75 -33.14
C LYS A 18 2.66 4.41 -31.85
N GLN A 19 1.46 4.99 -31.86
CA GLN A 19 0.84 5.54 -30.65
C GLN A 19 0.66 4.49 -29.56
N PHE A 20 0.25 3.27 -29.91
CA PHE A 20 0.11 2.17 -28.97
C PHE A 20 1.46 1.79 -28.34
N ASN A 21 2.53 1.70 -29.15
CA ASN A 21 3.87 1.39 -28.64
C ASN A 21 4.48 2.51 -27.79
N GLU A 22 4.24 3.77 -28.14
CA GLU A 22 4.67 4.93 -27.35
C GLU A 22 3.95 4.98 -26.00
N THR A 23 2.65 4.67 -25.98
CA THR A 23 1.87 4.56 -24.73
C THR A 23 2.39 3.42 -23.85
N ASN A 24 2.73 2.27 -24.45
CA ASN A 24 3.32 1.15 -23.71
C ASN A 24 4.73 1.45 -23.19
N GLN A 25 5.55 2.21 -23.92
CA GLN A 25 6.85 2.66 -23.41
C GLN A 25 6.72 3.64 -22.24
N VAL A 26 5.72 4.52 -22.25
CA VAL A 26 5.42 5.42 -21.13
C VAL A 26 4.95 4.64 -19.89
N LEU A 27 4.22 3.55 -20.09
CA LEU A 27 3.82 2.61 -19.02
C LEU A 27 5.01 1.80 -18.48
N ASN A 28 6.02 1.52 -19.32
CA ASN A 28 7.18 0.68 -18.97
C ASN A 28 8.40 1.44 -18.41
N ASN A 29 8.29 2.75 -18.15
CA ASN A 29 9.38 3.51 -17.53
C ASN A 29 9.50 3.15 -16.04
N PRO A 30 10.65 2.61 -15.59
CA PRO A 30 10.82 2.12 -14.21
C PRO A 30 10.57 3.22 -13.18
N ASP A 31 11.03 4.44 -13.44
CA ASP A 31 10.87 5.57 -12.53
C ASP A 31 9.39 5.96 -12.35
N LYS A 32 8.59 5.89 -13.43
CA LYS A 32 7.15 6.19 -13.36
C LYS A 32 6.40 5.09 -12.61
N ILE A 33 6.79 3.84 -12.78
CA ILE A 33 6.23 2.71 -12.03
C ILE A 33 6.51 2.90 -10.54
N LEU A 34 7.73 3.28 -10.17
CA LEU A 34 8.10 3.55 -8.78
C LEU A 34 7.29 4.72 -8.20
N VAL A 35 7.19 5.85 -8.91
CA VAL A 35 6.37 7.00 -8.47
C VAL A 35 4.91 6.61 -8.30
N ASN A 36 4.35 5.85 -9.25
CA ASN A 36 2.96 5.37 -9.17
C ASN A 36 2.75 4.44 -7.98
N ALA A 37 3.69 3.54 -7.69
CA ALA A 37 3.64 2.63 -6.55
C ALA A 37 3.73 3.37 -5.20
N HIS A 38 4.42 4.52 -5.14
CA HIS A 38 4.52 5.34 -3.94
C HIS A 38 3.25 6.17 -3.68
N ARG A 39 2.62 6.65 -4.76
CA ARG A 39 1.51 7.60 -4.71
C ARG A 39 0.14 6.92 -4.62
N GLY A 40 -0.06 5.81 -5.32
CA GLY A 40 -1.37 5.19 -5.52
C GLY A 40 -1.41 3.71 -5.13
N LEU A 41 -2.61 3.26 -4.75
CA LEU A 41 -2.88 1.85 -4.51
C LEU A 41 -3.09 1.13 -5.84
N ASP A 42 -2.41 -0.01 -6.03
CA ASP A 42 -2.62 -0.86 -7.18
C ASP A 42 -3.83 -1.79 -6.92
N ALA A 43 -5.01 -1.27 -7.23
CA ALA A 43 -6.26 -2.02 -7.08
C ALA A 43 -6.39 -3.19 -8.08
N LEU A 44 -5.58 -3.20 -9.15
CA LEU A 44 -5.63 -4.22 -10.19
C LEU A 44 -4.54 -5.28 -10.03
N GLN A 45 -3.63 -5.11 -9.07
CA GLN A 45 -2.44 -5.96 -8.88
C GLN A 45 -1.72 -6.25 -10.21
N SER A 46 -1.57 -5.22 -11.05
CA SER A 46 -1.08 -5.34 -12.43
C SER A 46 0.42 -5.70 -12.51
N GLY A 47 1.06 -5.96 -11.37
CA GLY A 47 2.48 -6.30 -11.23
C GLY A 47 2.86 -7.70 -11.70
N SER A 48 2.40 -8.15 -12.87
CA SER A 48 2.92 -9.30 -13.62
C SER A 48 2.01 -9.59 -14.83
N ASN A 49 2.57 -9.68 -16.04
CA ASN A 49 1.83 -10.05 -17.27
C ASN A 49 1.40 -11.53 -17.32
N LEU A 50 1.57 -12.29 -16.23
CA LEU A 50 1.07 -13.65 -16.10
C LEU A 50 -0.14 -13.62 -15.15
N PRO A 51 -1.33 -14.07 -15.59
CA PRO A 51 -2.46 -14.22 -14.71
C PRO A 51 -2.13 -15.31 -13.69
N THR A 52 -1.78 -14.90 -12.48
CA THR A 52 -1.77 -15.82 -11.34
C THR A 52 -3.24 -16.08 -11.00
N ALA A 53 -3.62 -17.34 -10.89
CA ALA A 53 -4.95 -17.71 -10.38
C ALA A 53 -5.01 -17.31 -8.90
N GLN A 54 -5.40 -16.07 -8.64
CA GLN A 54 -5.80 -15.65 -7.31
C GLN A 54 -7.31 -15.87 -7.23
N ASP A 55 -7.72 -16.93 -6.53
CA ASP A 55 -9.14 -17.20 -6.27
C ASP A 55 -9.77 -16.11 -5.35
N GLU A 56 -8.96 -15.25 -4.73
CA GLU A 56 -9.42 -14.12 -3.94
C GLU A 56 -8.44 -12.94 -4.00
N VAL A 57 -8.87 -11.81 -4.59
CA VAL A 57 -8.11 -10.55 -4.56
C VAL A 57 -8.41 -9.84 -3.24
N LYS A 58 -7.51 -9.98 -2.27
CA LYS A 58 -7.59 -9.24 -1.00
C LYS A 58 -6.71 -8.00 -1.05
N MET A 59 -7.25 -6.90 -0.53
CA MET A 59 -6.49 -5.67 -0.33
C MET A 59 -6.33 -5.42 1.16
N VAL A 60 -5.12 -5.08 1.58
CA VAL A 60 -4.80 -4.69 2.95
C VAL A 60 -4.38 -3.23 2.94
N PHE A 61 -5.00 -2.42 3.81
CA PHE A 61 -4.70 -1.01 3.91
C PHE A 61 -3.93 -0.71 5.19
N PHE A 62 -2.78 -0.07 5.04
CA PHE A 62 -2.03 0.53 6.15
C PHE A 62 -2.36 2.01 6.21
N THR A 63 -2.85 2.49 7.34
CA THR A 63 -3.18 3.91 7.53
C THR A 63 -1.93 4.71 7.85
N ARG A 64 -1.89 5.98 7.42
CA ARG A 64 -0.81 6.89 7.79
C ARG A 64 -0.85 7.20 9.29
N PRO A 65 0.22 6.93 10.07
CA PRO A 65 0.28 7.33 11.46
C PRO A 65 0.53 8.84 11.58
N GLN A 66 0.63 9.34 12.81
CA GLN A 66 0.94 10.74 13.06
C GLN A 66 2.09 10.88 14.07
N LEU A 67 3.31 10.58 13.63
CA LEU A 67 4.51 10.49 14.49
C LEU A 67 5.15 11.84 14.85
N ASN A 68 4.53 12.98 14.50
CA ASN A 68 4.99 14.34 14.83
C ASN A 68 6.45 14.63 14.40
N LEU A 69 6.76 14.37 13.13
CA LEU A 69 8.09 14.49 12.53
C LEU A 69 8.40 15.93 12.08
N ARG A 70 8.23 16.87 13.01
CA ARG A 70 8.55 18.29 12.79
C ARG A 70 10.06 18.50 12.72
N SER A 71 10.48 19.55 12.02
CA SER A 71 11.91 19.88 11.80
C SER A 71 12.70 19.99 13.10
N SER A 72 12.14 20.64 14.12
CA SER A 72 12.76 20.76 15.45
C SER A 72 12.91 19.44 16.21
N GLN A 73 12.08 18.44 15.89
CA GLN A 73 12.10 17.12 16.53
C GLN A 73 13.15 16.26 15.85
N LEU A 74 13.21 16.28 14.52
CA LEU A 74 14.24 15.57 13.75
C LEU A 74 15.65 16.07 14.10
N LEU A 75 15.83 17.37 14.33
CA LEU A 75 17.12 17.93 14.74
C LEU A 75 17.57 17.49 16.14
N ARG A 76 16.68 16.91 16.95
CA ARG A 76 17.01 16.47 18.32
C ARG A 76 17.72 15.12 18.34
N SER A 77 17.51 14.26 17.33
CA SER A 77 18.17 12.96 17.22
C SER A 77 18.96 12.87 15.92
N ASN A 78 20.22 12.44 16.01
CA ASN A 78 21.11 12.37 14.85
C ASN A 78 20.59 11.40 13.77
N ASP A 79 19.96 10.30 14.20
CA ASP A 79 19.41 9.27 13.32
C ASP A 79 18.25 9.79 12.45
N LEU A 80 17.57 10.85 12.91
CA LEU A 80 16.44 11.44 12.21
C LEU A 80 16.81 12.63 11.31
N ILE A 81 18.06 13.11 11.37
CA ILE A 81 18.56 14.20 10.52
C ILE A 81 18.44 13.91 9.01
N PRO A 82 18.67 12.68 8.51
CA PRO A 82 18.50 12.39 7.08
C PRO A 82 17.09 12.68 6.54
N TYR A 83 16.07 12.59 7.39
CA TYR A 83 14.68 12.89 7.04
C TYR A 83 14.37 14.39 6.91
N LEU A 84 15.32 15.27 7.24
CA LEU A 84 15.26 16.71 7.00
C LEU A 84 15.77 17.09 5.59
N SER A 85 15.70 16.16 4.62
CA SER A 85 16.11 16.43 3.24
C SER A 85 15.27 17.53 2.58
N ASP A 86 15.94 18.45 1.88
CA ASP A 86 15.30 19.52 1.11
C ASP A 86 14.75 19.06 -0.25
N ASP A 87 15.22 17.92 -0.75
CA ASP A 87 14.82 17.38 -2.03
C ASP A 87 13.38 16.84 -1.98
N LYS A 88 12.56 17.27 -2.94
CA LYS A 88 11.15 16.89 -3.07
C LYS A 88 10.98 15.43 -3.51
N ASN A 89 11.96 14.88 -4.22
CA ASN A 89 11.93 13.51 -4.75
C ASN A 89 12.75 12.52 -3.91
N SER A 90 13.26 12.97 -2.76
CA SER A 90 14.01 12.13 -1.85
C SER A 90 13.08 11.16 -1.10
N VAL A 91 13.53 9.92 -0.95
CA VAL A 91 12.82 8.87 -0.21
C VAL A 91 12.67 9.24 1.26
N GLU A 92 13.66 9.91 1.83
CA GLU A 92 13.66 10.36 3.23
C GLU A 92 12.53 11.38 3.47
N ARG A 93 12.33 12.32 2.53
CA ARG A 93 11.19 13.25 2.59
C ARG A 93 9.86 12.53 2.40
N TYR A 94 9.79 11.56 1.49
CA TYR A 94 8.61 10.73 1.31
C TYR A 94 8.23 10.02 2.62
N VAL A 95 9.16 9.32 3.26
CA VAL A 95 8.96 8.62 4.54
C VAL A 95 8.44 9.58 5.60
N ARG A 96 9.06 10.76 5.73
CA ARG A 96 8.63 11.79 6.68
C ARG A 96 7.19 12.25 6.47
N MET A 97 6.80 12.52 5.22
CA MET A 97 5.45 12.98 4.88
C MET A 97 4.40 11.86 4.96
N MET A 98 4.81 10.60 4.77
CA MET A 98 3.91 9.44 4.92
C MET A 98 3.64 9.10 6.39
N LEU A 99 4.64 9.25 7.27
CA LEU A 99 4.51 8.99 8.70
C LEU A 99 3.96 10.19 9.51
N ASP A 100 3.95 11.39 8.92
CA ASP A 100 3.30 12.58 9.47
C ASP A 100 2.56 13.39 8.40
N PRO A 101 1.28 13.09 8.12
CA PRO A 101 0.49 13.78 7.10
C PRO A 101 0.21 15.24 7.44
N ARG A 102 0.39 15.68 8.70
CA ARG A 102 0.12 17.06 9.12
C ARG A 102 1.10 18.05 8.47
N LEU A 103 2.30 17.57 8.11
CA LEU A 103 3.34 18.37 7.46
C LEU A 103 2.91 18.91 6.10
N SER A 104 1.97 18.23 5.43
CA SER A 104 1.48 18.63 4.12
C SER A 104 0.44 19.75 4.17
N PHE A 105 -0.35 19.84 5.24
CA PHE A 105 -1.36 20.90 5.34
C PHE A 105 -0.75 22.25 5.72
N GLY A 106 0.47 22.24 6.27
CA GLY A 106 1.11 23.43 6.81
C GLY A 106 0.44 23.88 8.11
N ASP A 107 1.20 24.59 8.92
CA ASP A 107 0.70 25.17 10.17
C ASP A 107 1.16 26.64 10.24
N HIS A 108 0.55 27.45 11.09
CA HIS A 108 1.00 28.83 11.32
C HIS A 108 2.47 28.92 11.80
N THR A 109 3.02 27.80 12.29
CA THR A 109 4.39 27.68 12.81
C THR A 109 5.41 27.11 11.82
N GLN A 110 4.98 26.45 10.75
CA GLN A 110 5.86 25.71 9.83
C GLN A 110 5.37 25.81 8.39
N ALA A 111 6.31 26.03 7.46
CA ALA A 111 6.01 26.01 6.04
C ALA A 111 5.46 24.66 5.61
N LYS A 112 4.49 24.69 4.69
CA LYS A 112 3.92 23.50 4.05
C LYS A 112 5.03 22.71 3.36
N LEU A 113 5.17 21.42 3.70
CA LEU A 113 6.10 20.50 3.05
C LEU A 113 5.38 19.82 1.88
N THR A 114 6.03 19.80 0.70
CA THR A 114 5.50 19.09 -0.47
C THR A 114 6.53 18.12 -1.04
N SER A 115 6.03 17.02 -1.60
CA SER A 115 6.78 16.00 -2.32
C SER A 115 5.93 15.51 -3.50
N ASP A 116 6.57 15.25 -4.64
CA ASP A 116 5.86 14.76 -5.83
C ASP A 116 5.52 13.25 -5.72
N LEU A 117 6.10 12.58 -4.72
CA LEU A 117 5.90 11.14 -4.44
C LEU A 117 4.69 10.87 -3.54
N VAL A 118 4.20 11.88 -2.82
CA VAL A 118 3.12 11.75 -1.84
C VAL A 118 1.82 12.31 -2.41
N ASP A 119 0.74 11.56 -2.24
CA ASP A 119 -0.60 12.11 -2.41
C ASP A 119 -1.18 12.51 -1.06
N ASP A 120 -1.40 13.81 -0.87
CA ASP A 120 -1.90 14.35 0.39
C ASP A 120 -3.32 13.89 0.73
N MET A 121 -4.13 13.59 -0.29
CA MET A 121 -5.51 13.16 -0.14
C MET A 121 -5.66 11.67 0.17
N ASN A 122 -4.60 10.88 -0.01
CA ASN A 122 -4.64 9.45 0.26
C ASN A 122 -4.38 9.19 1.75
N PRO A 123 -5.32 8.62 2.53
CA PRO A 123 -5.10 8.36 3.96
C PRO A 123 -4.19 7.15 4.24
N PHE A 124 -3.89 6.35 3.22
CA PHE A 124 -3.15 5.10 3.36
C PHE A 124 -1.67 5.24 2.98
N ILE A 125 -0.90 4.19 3.25
CA ILE A 125 0.50 4.03 2.84
C ILE A 125 0.52 3.07 1.64
N PRO A 126 0.49 3.58 0.39
CA PRO A 126 0.30 2.73 -0.78
C PRO A 126 1.43 1.75 -0.98
N ILE A 127 2.67 2.17 -0.69
CA ILE A 127 3.83 1.32 -0.91
C ILE A 127 3.80 0.05 -0.03
N MET A 128 3.28 0.12 1.19
CA MET A 128 3.15 -1.07 2.05
C MET A 128 2.02 -1.99 1.58
N SER A 129 0.90 -1.42 1.12
CA SER A 129 -0.20 -2.20 0.55
C SER A 129 0.19 -2.89 -0.75
N ASN A 130 0.92 -2.19 -1.64
CA ASN A 130 1.33 -2.71 -2.94
C ASN A 130 2.48 -3.74 -2.83
N ALA A 131 3.36 -3.59 -1.85
CA ALA A 131 4.50 -4.49 -1.66
C ALA A 131 4.20 -5.67 -0.72
N LEU A 132 2.98 -5.81 -0.20
CA LEU A 132 2.61 -6.89 0.70
C LEU A 132 2.56 -8.24 -0.05
N ILE A 133 3.30 -9.23 0.46
CA ILE A 133 3.30 -10.60 -0.07
C ILE A 133 2.30 -11.46 0.69
N SER A 134 2.34 -11.39 2.03
CA SER A 134 1.47 -12.18 2.89
C SER A 134 1.20 -11.45 4.20
N LEU A 135 0.00 -11.66 4.73
CA LEU A 135 -0.43 -11.23 6.05
C LEU A 135 -1.03 -12.43 6.77
N SER A 136 -0.50 -12.78 7.93
CA SER A 136 -0.96 -13.88 8.77
C SER A 136 -1.21 -13.42 10.21
N GLY A 137 -1.98 -14.21 10.97
CA GLY A 137 -2.28 -13.93 12.38
C GLY A 137 -3.72 -13.49 12.65
N TRP A 138 -4.59 -13.48 11.64
CA TRP A 138 -6.02 -13.25 11.87
C TRP A 138 -6.60 -14.41 12.69
N PRO A 139 -7.16 -14.14 13.88
CA PRO A 139 -7.77 -15.16 14.70
C PRO A 139 -9.02 -15.69 14.00
N ASP A 140 -9.24 -17.00 14.10
CA ASP A 140 -10.44 -17.62 13.57
C ASP A 140 -11.63 -17.36 14.51
N THR A 141 -12.81 -17.22 13.91
CA THR A 141 -14.06 -16.98 14.62
C THR A 141 -14.55 -18.31 15.21
N VAL A 142 -14.26 -18.54 16.49
CA VAL A 142 -14.73 -19.72 17.21
C VAL A 142 -16.03 -19.44 17.96
N VAL A 143 -17.01 -20.33 17.79
CA VAL A 143 -18.24 -20.30 18.58
C VAL A 143 -17.94 -20.86 19.98
N PRO A 144 -18.10 -20.08 21.06
CA PRO A 144 -17.97 -20.63 22.40
C PRO A 144 -19.07 -21.65 22.66
N THR A 145 -18.67 -22.86 23.07
CA THR A 145 -19.60 -23.95 23.39
C THR A 145 -19.46 -24.35 24.85
N TYR A 146 -20.59 -24.39 25.56
CA TYR A 146 -20.66 -24.98 26.87
C TYR A 146 -20.88 -26.49 26.73
N THR A 147 -19.99 -27.27 27.32
CA THR A 147 -20.09 -28.73 27.36
C THR A 147 -20.44 -29.16 28.77
N SER A 148 -21.58 -29.83 28.95
CA SER A 148 -22.00 -30.30 30.28
C SER A 148 -21.02 -31.32 30.86
N LYS A 149 -20.95 -31.45 32.19
CA LYS A 149 -20.18 -32.53 32.83
C LYS A 149 -20.73 -33.91 32.38
N PRO A 150 -19.86 -34.91 32.16
CA PRO A 150 -20.30 -36.22 31.69
C PRO A 150 -21.16 -36.92 32.75
N GLY A 151 -22.34 -37.38 32.34
CA GLY A 151 -23.23 -38.20 33.18
C GLY A 151 -22.65 -39.59 33.46
N ILE A 152 -23.35 -40.39 34.26
CA ILE A 152 -22.94 -41.77 34.61
C ILE A 152 -22.79 -42.65 33.35
N LYS A 153 -23.56 -42.37 32.30
CA LYS A 153 -23.46 -43.02 30.98
C LYS A 153 -22.56 -42.30 29.97
N LYS A 154 -21.79 -41.31 30.43
CA LYS A 154 -20.96 -40.41 29.59
C LYS A 154 -21.76 -39.60 28.57
N GLU A 155 -23.06 -39.41 28.77
CA GLU A 155 -23.81 -38.44 27.98
C GLU A 155 -23.36 -37.03 28.30
N THR A 156 -23.21 -36.23 27.25
CA THR A 156 -22.74 -34.85 27.31
C THR A 156 -23.52 -34.05 26.29
N ILE A 157 -24.05 -32.89 26.70
CA ILE A 157 -24.76 -31.97 25.83
C ILE A 157 -23.85 -30.76 25.60
N THR A 158 -23.60 -30.46 24.34
CA THR A 158 -22.89 -29.25 23.91
C THR A 158 -23.91 -28.22 23.47
N LEU A 159 -23.89 -27.06 24.10
CA LEU A 159 -24.77 -25.93 23.82
C LEU A 159 -23.92 -24.76 23.33
N MET A 160 -24.43 -23.97 22.41
CA MET A 160 -23.82 -22.69 22.03
C MET A 160 -24.04 -21.70 23.18
N ASP A 161 -22.96 -21.17 23.74
CA ASP A 161 -22.98 -20.33 24.94
C ASP A 161 -22.05 -19.12 24.76
N GLY A 162 -22.51 -18.15 23.94
CA GLY A 162 -21.85 -16.86 23.76
C GLY A 162 -21.90 -16.32 22.34
N GLY A 163 -21.43 -15.08 22.19
CA GLY A 163 -21.21 -14.43 20.89
C GLY A 163 -19.94 -14.94 20.22
N THR A 164 -19.89 -14.86 18.90
CA THR A 164 -18.72 -15.24 18.08
C THR A 164 -17.66 -14.14 17.97
N ASP A 165 -17.88 -13.01 18.64
CA ASP A 165 -17.00 -11.86 18.53
C ASP A 165 -15.66 -12.11 19.23
N ILE A 166 -14.58 -11.81 18.54
CA ILE A 166 -13.22 -11.97 19.03
C ILE A 166 -12.84 -10.71 19.80
N PHE A 167 -12.80 -10.81 21.13
CA PHE A 167 -12.38 -9.73 22.03
C PHE A 167 -10.95 -9.90 22.56
N SER A 168 -10.14 -10.75 21.91
CA SER A 168 -8.74 -10.99 22.30
C SER A 168 -7.77 -10.13 21.50
N ASP A 169 -6.67 -9.75 22.14
CA ASP A 169 -5.52 -9.20 21.45
C ASP A 169 -4.88 -10.28 20.57
N PHE A 170 -4.47 -9.92 19.35
CA PHE A 170 -3.77 -10.80 18.43
C PHE A 170 -2.66 -10.05 17.70
N ASP A 171 -1.60 -10.78 17.40
CA ASP A 171 -0.46 -10.24 16.65
C ASP A 171 -0.60 -10.61 15.18
N LEU A 172 -0.39 -9.61 14.30
CA LEU A 172 -0.35 -9.80 12.87
C LEU A 172 1.09 -9.74 12.36
N GLU A 173 1.46 -10.69 11.52
CA GLU A 173 2.74 -10.74 10.85
C GLU A 173 2.56 -10.46 9.35
N ALA A 174 3.28 -9.47 8.84
CA ALA A 174 3.24 -9.04 7.45
C ALA A 174 4.62 -9.19 6.80
N SER A 175 4.67 -9.82 5.62
CA SER A 175 5.88 -9.93 4.81
C SER A 175 5.78 -9.02 3.58
N PHE A 176 6.82 -8.21 3.34
CA PHE A 176 6.86 -7.25 2.24
C PHE A 176 7.97 -7.58 1.24
N GLN A 177 7.73 -7.28 -0.04
CA GLN A 177 8.75 -7.26 -1.07
C GLN A 177 9.58 -5.97 -0.95
N ASN A 178 10.91 -6.09 -1.02
CA ASN A 178 11.77 -4.91 -1.05
C ASN A 178 11.71 -4.24 -2.42
N VAL A 179 11.45 -2.93 -2.43
CA VAL A 179 11.42 -2.08 -3.62
C VAL A 179 12.64 -1.17 -3.68
N VAL A 180 13.01 -0.71 -4.87
CA VAL A 180 14.14 0.20 -5.07
C VAL A 180 13.96 1.47 -4.23
N GLY A 181 15.00 1.85 -3.47
CA GLY A 181 14.99 3.00 -2.55
C GLY A 181 14.74 2.64 -1.08
N GLU A 182 14.40 1.39 -0.77
CA GLU A 182 14.24 0.86 0.59
C GLU A 182 13.32 1.69 1.49
N ALA A 183 12.26 2.25 0.90
CA ALA A 183 11.33 3.14 1.61
C ALA A 183 10.67 2.45 2.82
N ILE A 184 10.31 1.17 2.69
CA ILE A 184 9.67 0.38 3.76
C ILE A 184 10.64 0.21 4.94
N LEU A 185 11.89 -0.18 4.68
CA LEU A 185 12.90 -0.34 5.72
C LEU A 185 13.15 0.98 6.46
N LYS A 186 13.21 2.10 5.72
CA LYS A 186 13.36 3.43 6.29
C LYS A 186 12.15 3.91 7.09
N MET A 187 10.93 3.40 6.82
CA MET A 187 9.74 3.72 7.61
C MET A 187 9.71 2.99 8.95
N VAL A 188 10.12 1.72 8.96
CA VAL A 188 10.11 0.89 10.17
C VAL A 188 11.20 1.33 11.17
N ASN A 189 12.30 1.89 10.67
CA ASN A 189 13.44 2.31 11.49
C ASN A 189 13.41 3.79 11.91
N VAL A 190 12.27 4.48 11.83
CA VAL A 190 12.09 5.86 12.32
C VAL A 190 11.93 5.90 13.83
#